data_AF-A0A5D4UER2-F1
#
_entry.id   AF-A0A5D4UER2-F1
#
_cell.length_a   1.000
_cell.length_b   1.000
_cell.length_c   1.000
_cell.angle_alpha   90.00
_cell.angle_beta   90.00
_cell.angle_gamma   90.00
#
_symmetry.space_group_name_H-M   'P 1'
#
loop_
_entity.id
_entity.type
_entity.pdbx_description
1 polymer ?
#
loop_
_entity_poly.entity_id
_entity_poly.type
_entity_poly.pdbx_seq_one_letter_code
_entity_poly.pdbx_strand_id
1 'polypeptide(L)'
;MPMLLYTRVKTIYNECSNRNLFIYSETNSRCEGGAGMRYRGRKQWFFSFLLMAIGLLLLLLNIGVISLEITQIFVNIIPILLLLLGVKWTVDSFLKGSFGKLLFGLFSMVLGGLIILDGYDVVDFDYGSWWKLWPLFIIAIAINRVGRNKPIKISISNESPNKEEASQIGFENQPFGEKILQKKNKMNKGFIVGDIRFSEPNWPLETMNLYNAIGDYYFDFSKAFIPEGETPIDISGWIGDVKMIIPENLPVEITLKVQVGDIKLFDQKSADLRSELYYRSPEYELASKKIKLNVNVKIGSIRISRV
;
A
#
# COMPACT_ATOMS: atom_id res chain seq x y z
N MET A 1 -64.40 65.30 26.36
CA MET A 1 -64.41 63.90 25.84
C MET A 1 -63.00 63.34 25.93
N PRO A 2 -62.84 62.05 26.30
CA PRO A 2 -61.63 61.55 26.95
C PRO A 2 -60.58 60.98 25.99
N MET A 3 -59.33 61.22 26.38
CA MET A 3 -58.17 60.31 26.45
C MET A 3 -57.84 59.38 25.26
N LEU A 4 -56.78 59.78 24.56
CA LEU A 4 -55.98 58.99 23.61
C LEU A 4 -55.22 57.87 24.33
N LEU A 5 -55.10 56.69 23.70
CA LEU A 5 -53.85 55.92 23.71
C LEU A 5 -53.54 55.45 22.29
N TYR A 6 -52.60 56.17 21.71
CA TYR A 6 -52.01 56.04 20.39
C TYR A 6 -51.15 54.76 20.32
N THR A 7 -51.63 53.72 19.64
CA THR A 7 -50.81 52.57 19.29
C THR A 7 -50.03 52.86 18.02
N ARG A 8 -48.72 53.07 18.19
CA ARG A 8 -47.76 53.28 17.10
C ARG A 8 -47.52 51.96 16.38
N VAL A 9 -48.24 51.71 15.29
CA VAL A 9 -47.96 50.59 14.38
C VAL A 9 -46.72 50.94 13.54
N LYS A 10 -45.64 50.18 13.72
CA LYS A 10 -44.44 50.29 12.90
C LYS A 10 -44.61 49.38 11.68
N THR A 11 -45.15 49.93 10.60
CA THR A 11 -45.16 49.28 9.28
C THR A 11 -43.77 49.39 8.67
N ILE A 12 -43.04 48.27 8.65
CA ILE A 12 -41.86 48.12 7.79
C ILE A 12 -42.36 47.46 6.50
N TYR A 13 -42.27 48.23 5.43
CA TYR A 13 -42.57 47.83 4.06
C TYR A 13 -41.44 46.90 3.57
N ASN A 14 -41.79 45.74 3.01
CA ASN A 14 -40.83 44.81 2.42
C ASN A 14 -41.12 44.70 0.91
N GLU A 15 -40.40 45.48 0.11
CA GLU A 15 -40.39 45.37 -1.35
C GLU A 15 -39.45 44.25 -1.78
N CYS A 16 -39.95 43.01 -1.81
CA CYS A 16 -39.66 42.03 -2.86
C CYS A 16 -40.17 40.65 -2.47
N SER A 17 -40.98 40.07 -3.36
CA SER A 17 -41.51 38.71 -3.34
C SER A 17 -42.81 38.50 -2.54
N ASN A 18 -43.88 38.47 -3.32
CA ASN A 18 -45.28 38.56 -2.96
C ASN A 18 -45.85 37.19 -2.58
N ARG A 19 -45.95 36.88 -1.27
CA ARG A 19 -46.99 36.02 -0.68
C ARG A 19 -46.92 36.04 0.85
N ASN A 20 -47.98 36.53 1.50
CA ASN A 20 -48.20 36.37 2.94
C ASN A 20 -49.04 35.10 3.16
N LEU A 21 -48.52 34.15 3.94
CA LEU A 21 -49.34 33.12 4.58
C LEU A 21 -49.00 33.06 6.07
N PHE A 22 -50.03 33.29 6.88
CA PHE A 22 -49.99 33.41 8.33
C PHE A 22 -49.80 32.04 8.99
N ILE A 23 -48.88 31.95 9.96
CA ILE A 23 -48.72 30.81 10.86
C ILE A 23 -49.31 31.20 12.22
N TYR A 24 -50.26 30.41 12.72
CA TYR A 24 -50.68 30.44 14.13
C TYR A 24 -49.84 29.46 14.95
N SER A 25 -49.51 29.91 16.16
CA SER A 25 -48.73 29.23 17.20
C SER A 25 -49.37 27.95 17.73
N GLU A 26 -48.57 26.98 18.19
CA GLU A 26 -48.78 26.32 19.49
C GLU A 26 -47.64 25.37 19.89
N THR A 27 -47.19 25.52 21.16
CA THR A 27 -46.59 24.52 22.07
C THR A 27 -45.32 23.77 21.64
N ASN A 28 -44.47 23.23 22.50
CA ASN A 28 -44.02 23.43 23.88
C ASN A 28 -42.82 22.46 23.99
N SER A 29 -41.79 22.90 24.70
CA SER A 29 -40.60 22.16 25.13
C SER A 29 -40.66 20.61 25.20
N ARG A 30 -39.74 19.94 24.49
CA ARG A 30 -38.85 18.88 25.04
C ARG A 30 -37.78 18.45 24.02
N CYS A 31 -36.54 18.85 24.25
CA CYS A 31 -35.38 18.21 23.61
C CYS A 31 -34.88 17.12 24.56
N GLU A 32 -35.32 15.88 24.36
CA GLU A 32 -34.62 14.71 24.88
C GLU A 32 -33.98 13.99 23.68
N GLY A 33 -32.70 14.27 23.49
CA GLY A 33 -31.83 13.43 22.68
C GLY A 33 -31.48 12.16 23.45
N GLY A 34 -31.42 11.04 22.74
CA GLY A 34 -30.75 9.84 23.24
C GLY A 34 -31.43 8.54 22.88
N ALA A 35 -30.89 7.90 21.83
CA ALA A 35 -30.69 6.46 21.67
C ALA A 35 -31.03 5.97 20.25
N GLY A 36 -30.26 6.44 19.27
CA GLY A 36 -30.07 5.66 18.04
C GLY A 36 -29.31 4.38 18.38
N MET A 37 -30.01 3.31 18.75
CA MET A 37 -29.43 1.97 18.86
C MET A 37 -29.12 1.44 17.44
N ARG A 38 -27.97 1.82 16.90
CA ARG A 38 -27.32 1.07 15.81
C ARG A 38 -26.71 -0.20 16.41
N TYR A 39 -27.49 -1.26 16.49
CA TYR A 39 -26.91 -2.61 16.52
C TYR A 39 -26.52 -2.97 15.07
N ARG A 40 -25.27 -2.75 14.65
CA ARG A 40 -24.01 -3.45 14.97
C ARG A 40 -23.98 -4.80 14.24
N GLY A 41 -23.00 -4.92 13.35
CA GLY A 41 -23.02 -5.80 12.19
C GLY A 41 -23.26 -7.27 12.51
N ARG A 42 -23.87 -7.95 11.54
CA ARG A 42 -24.18 -9.40 11.45
C ARG A 42 -23.10 -10.35 12.01
N LYS A 43 -21.85 -9.88 12.15
CA LYS A 43 -20.70 -10.57 12.75
C LYS A 43 -20.82 -10.80 14.27
N GLN A 44 -21.61 -10.01 15.01
CA GLN A 44 -21.71 -10.17 16.47
C GLN A 44 -22.58 -11.35 16.90
N TRP A 45 -23.74 -11.51 16.27
CA TRP A 45 -24.62 -12.66 16.54
C TRP A 45 -23.95 -13.99 16.16
N PHE A 46 -23.13 -13.99 15.11
CA PHE A 46 -22.30 -15.14 14.76
C PHE A 46 -21.33 -15.51 15.90
N PHE A 47 -20.66 -14.53 16.50
CA PHE A 47 -19.74 -14.77 17.62
C PHE A 47 -20.46 -15.33 18.84
N SER A 48 -21.65 -14.80 19.17
CA SER A 48 -22.46 -15.32 20.27
C SER A 48 -22.94 -16.75 20.01
N PHE A 49 -23.40 -17.05 18.80
CA PHE A 49 -23.83 -18.39 18.43
C PHE A 49 -22.65 -19.38 18.45
N LEU A 50 -21.48 -18.96 17.95
CA LEU A 50 -20.24 -19.75 18.02
C LEU A 50 -19.84 -20.03 19.46
N LEU A 51 -19.85 -19.02 20.33
CA LEU A 51 -19.50 -19.15 21.75
C LEU A 51 -20.48 -20.09 22.47
N MET A 52 -21.77 -19.98 22.17
CA MET A 52 -22.82 -20.86 22.70
C MET A 52 -22.61 -22.31 22.25
N ALA A 53 -22.32 -22.53 20.96
CA ALA A 53 -22.05 -23.87 20.43
C ALA A 53 -20.79 -24.49 21.04
N ILE A 54 -19.71 -23.72 21.18
CA ILE A 54 -18.47 -24.16 21.85
C ILE A 54 -18.75 -24.47 23.32
N GLY A 55 -19.49 -23.61 24.04
CA GLY A 55 -19.84 -23.82 25.43
C GLY A 55 -20.67 -25.08 25.65
N LEU A 56 -21.67 -25.33 24.80
CA LEU A 56 -22.47 -26.57 24.81
C LEU A 56 -21.60 -27.80 24.50
N LEU A 57 -20.69 -27.70 23.53
CA LEU A 57 -19.75 -28.78 23.20
C LEU A 57 -18.86 -29.12 24.39
N LEU A 58 -18.29 -28.13 25.08
CA LEU A 58 -17.45 -28.31 26.26
C LEU A 58 -18.23 -28.92 27.43
N LEU A 59 -19.48 -28.50 27.63
CA LEU A 59 -20.36 -29.06 28.64
C LEU A 59 -20.64 -30.54 28.36
N LEU A 60 -20.97 -30.89 27.12
CA LEU A 60 -21.23 -32.27 26.69
C LEU A 60 -19.98 -33.16 26.78
N LEU A 61 -18.79 -32.62 26.50
CA LEU A 61 -17.51 -33.30 26.73
C LEU A 61 -17.26 -33.53 28.23
N ASN A 62 -17.52 -32.53 29.08
CA ASN A 62 -17.28 -32.64 30.52
C ASN A 62 -18.25 -33.60 31.23
N ILE A 63 -19.50 -33.70 30.76
CA ILE A 63 -20.49 -34.67 31.28
C ILE A 63 -20.22 -36.09 30.74
N GLY A 64 -19.27 -36.26 29.80
CA GLY A 64 -18.93 -37.56 29.23
C GLY A 64 -19.99 -38.11 28.26
N VAL A 65 -20.92 -37.26 27.81
CA VAL A 65 -21.92 -37.62 26.78
C VAL A 65 -21.24 -37.78 25.42
N ILE A 66 -20.26 -36.92 25.14
CA ILE A 66 -19.40 -37.03 23.97
C ILE A 66 -18.11 -37.74 24.43
N SER A 67 -17.93 -39.00 24.05
CA SER A 67 -16.67 -39.71 24.27
C SER A 67 -15.55 -39.08 23.42
N LEU A 68 -14.30 -39.19 23.89
CA LEU A 68 -13.13 -38.72 23.13
C LEU A 68 -13.00 -39.42 21.77
N GLU A 69 -13.61 -40.58 21.58
CA GLU A 69 -13.66 -41.31 20.30
C GLU A 69 -14.41 -40.51 19.23
N ILE A 70 -15.48 -39.81 19.60
CA ILE A 70 -16.23 -38.95 18.68
C ILE A 70 -15.34 -37.78 18.22
N THR A 71 -14.48 -37.26 19.12
CA THR A 71 -13.54 -36.18 18.76
C THR A 71 -12.46 -36.63 17.77
N GLN A 72 -12.03 -37.90 17.84
CA GLN A 72 -11.05 -38.47 16.90
C GLN A 72 -11.60 -38.55 15.47
N ILE A 73 -12.88 -38.87 15.31
CA ILE A 73 -13.55 -38.87 14.00
C ILE A 73 -13.48 -37.47 13.37
N PHE A 74 -13.72 -36.42 14.16
CA PHE A 74 -13.60 -35.04 13.67
C PHE A 74 -12.17 -34.65 13.30
N VAL A 75 -11.17 -35.06 14.08
CA VAL A 75 -9.75 -34.83 13.78
C VAL A 75 -9.36 -35.47 12.43
N ASN A 76 -9.84 -36.68 12.14
CA ASN A 76 -9.56 -37.36 10.87
C ASN A 76 -10.32 -36.76 9.66
N ILE A 77 -11.50 -36.17 9.88
CA ILE A 77 -12.29 -35.54 8.80
C ILE A 77 -11.69 -34.19 8.36
N ILE A 78 -11.09 -33.42 9.27
CA ILE A 78 -10.57 -32.08 8.99
C ILE A 78 -9.55 -32.07 7.82
N PRO A 79 -8.52 -32.94 7.79
CA PRO A 79 -7.56 -33.01 6.69
C PRO A 79 -8.21 -33.31 5.34
N ILE A 80 -9.24 -34.17 5.31
CA ILE A 80 -9.99 -34.52 4.10
C ILE A 80 -10.75 -33.31 3.58
N LEU A 81 -11.45 -32.58 4.47
CA LEU A 81 -12.15 -31.35 4.11
C LEU A 81 -11.17 -30.29 3.58
N LEU A 82 -10.03 -30.12 4.25
CA LEU A 82 -8.96 -29.20 3.86
C LEU A 82 -8.40 -29.53 2.47
N LEU A 83 -8.19 -30.82 2.17
CA LEU A 83 -7.75 -31.31 0.88
C LEU A 83 -8.79 -30.99 -0.22
N LEU A 84 -10.08 -31.29 0.02
CA LEU A 84 -11.16 -31.03 -0.94
C LEU A 84 -11.34 -29.53 -1.23
N LEU A 85 -11.29 -28.68 -0.19
CA LEU A 85 -11.32 -27.23 -0.34
C LEU A 85 -10.11 -26.71 -1.12
N GLY A 86 -8.93 -27.27 -0.85
CA GLY A 86 -7.69 -26.95 -1.56
C GLY A 86 -7.78 -27.27 -3.04
N VAL A 87 -8.25 -28.47 -3.40
CA VAL A 87 -8.48 -28.86 -4.80
C VAL A 87 -9.49 -27.93 -5.47
N LYS A 88 -10.62 -27.68 -4.82
CA LYS A 88 -11.66 -26.76 -5.35
C LYS A 88 -11.09 -25.37 -5.66
N TRP A 89 -10.37 -24.76 -4.72
CA TRP A 89 -9.80 -23.42 -4.91
C TRP A 89 -8.69 -23.40 -5.95
N THR A 90 -7.90 -24.47 -6.05
CA THR A 90 -6.89 -24.62 -7.09
C THR A 90 -7.54 -24.67 -8.47
N VAL A 91 -8.61 -25.44 -8.65
CA VAL A 91 -9.38 -25.49 -9.92
C VAL A 91 -10.03 -24.14 -10.23
N ASP A 92 -10.71 -23.52 -9.26
CA ASP A 92 -11.30 -22.19 -9.38
C ASP A 92 -10.24 -21.14 -9.78
N SER A 93 -9.01 -21.29 -9.30
CA SER A 93 -7.90 -20.39 -9.63
C SER A 93 -7.52 -20.48 -11.11
N PHE A 94 -7.42 -21.69 -11.66
CA PHE A 94 -7.13 -21.87 -13.09
C PHE A 94 -8.26 -21.32 -13.97
N LEU A 95 -9.53 -21.45 -13.54
CA LEU A 95 -10.67 -20.93 -14.28
C LEU A 95 -10.79 -19.39 -14.22
N LYS A 96 -10.54 -18.78 -13.06
CA LYS A 96 -10.77 -17.34 -12.80
C LYS A 96 -9.49 -16.50 -12.76
N GLY A 97 -8.33 -17.12 -12.94
CA GLY A 97 -7.02 -16.45 -12.97
C GLY A 97 -6.59 -15.78 -11.66
N SER A 98 -7.01 -16.29 -10.50
CA SER A 98 -6.81 -15.64 -9.19
C SER A 98 -5.62 -16.20 -8.41
N PHE A 99 -4.52 -15.44 -8.35
CA PHE A 99 -3.31 -15.84 -7.62
C PHE A 99 -3.55 -16.18 -6.14
N GLY A 100 -4.42 -15.43 -5.46
CA GLY A 100 -4.75 -15.72 -4.06
C GLY A 100 -5.42 -17.08 -3.90
N LYS A 101 -6.38 -17.42 -4.77
CA LYS A 101 -7.03 -18.74 -4.75
C LYS A 101 -6.04 -19.87 -5.09
N LEU A 102 -5.07 -19.61 -5.97
CA LEU A 102 -4.00 -20.56 -6.26
C LEU A 102 -3.17 -20.86 -5.01
N LEU A 103 -2.72 -19.81 -4.32
CA LEU A 103 -1.92 -19.92 -3.11
C LEU A 103 -2.67 -20.67 -2.01
N PHE A 104 -3.87 -20.22 -1.67
CA PHE A 104 -4.67 -20.86 -0.63
C PHE A 104 -5.09 -22.27 -1.03
N GLY A 105 -5.36 -22.50 -2.32
CA GLY A 105 -5.68 -23.81 -2.87
C GLY A 105 -4.53 -24.81 -2.71
N LEU A 106 -3.34 -24.47 -3.22
CA LEU A 106 -2.15 -25.32 -3.13
C LEU A 106 -1.73 -25.55 -1.68
N PHE A 107 -1.73 -24.50 -0.85
CA PHE A 107 -1.41 -24.62 0.56
C PHE A 107 -2.37 -25.58 1.28
N SER A 108 -3.68 -25.38 1.12
CA SER A 108 -4.70 -26.22 1.74
C SER A 108 -4.66 -27.66 1.23
N MET A 109 -4.39 -27.85 -0.08
CA MET A 109 -4.27 -29.16 -0.70
C MET A 109 -3.06 -29.94 -0.16
N VAL A 110 -1.88 -29.31 -0.11
CA VAL A 110 -0.65 -29.96 0.38
C VAL A 110 -0.71 -30.20 1.88
N LEU A 111 -1.18 -29.21 2.66
CA LEU A 111 -1.33 -29.36 4.10
C LEU A 111 -2.29 -30.50 4.45
N GLY A 112 -3.44 -30.58 3.76
CA GLY A 112 -4.41 -31.66 3.98
C GLY A 112 -3.86 -33.03 3.58
N GLY A 113 -3.16 -33.09 2.44
CA GLY A 113 -2.52 -34.32 1.98
C GLY A 113 -1.43 -34.83 2.91
N LEU A 114 -0.56 -33.94 3.41
CA LEU A 114 0.53 -34.32 4.33
C LEU A 114 0.02 -34.84 5.66
N ILE A 115 -1.00 -34.22 6.24
CA ILE A 115 -1.59 -34.69 7.50
C ILE A 115 -2.27 -36.06 7.31
N ILE A 116 -2.88 -36.30 6.14
CA ILE A 116 -3.44 -37.62 5.81
C ILE A 116 -2.32 -38.66 5.70
N LEU A 117 -1.21 -38.33 5.03
CA LEU A 117 -0.06 -39.23 4.86
C LEU A 117 0.64 -39.55 6.18
N ASP A 118 0.71 -38.58 7.09
CA ASP A 118 1.17 -38.77 8.48
C ASP A 118 0.29 -39.78 9.23
N GLY A 119 -1.04 -39.69 9.07
CA GLY A 119 -1.97 -40.68 9.60
C GLY A 119 -1.80 -42.11 9.06
N TYR A 120 -1.07 -42.30 7.96
CA TYR A 120 -0.71 -43.60 7.38
C TYR A 120 0.76 -43.99 7.62
N ASP A 121 1.50 -43.25 8.46
CA ASP A 121 2.91 -43.49 8.77
C ASP A 121 3.81 -43.46 7.52
N VAL A 122 3.41 -42.70 6.50
CA VAL A 122 4.16 -42.53 5.24
C VAL A 122 5.14 -41.36 5.33
N VAL A 123 4.77 -40.31 6.06
CA VAL A 123 5.54 -39.06 6.18
C VAL A 123 5.38 -38.50 7.59
N ASP A 124 6.49 -38.17 8.26
CA ASP A 124 6.46 -37.45 9.54
C ASP A 124 6.11 -35.96 9.33
N PHE A 125 4.84 -35.59 9.51
CA PHE A 125 4.38 -34.20 9.36
C PHE A 125 3.34 -33.80 10.42
N ASP A 126 3.83 -33.13 11.48
CA ASP A 126 2.97 -32.57 12.52
C ASP A 126 2.22 -31.30 12.08
N TYR A 127 1.06 -31.04 12.71
CA TYR A 127 0.25 -29.83 12.51
C TYR A 127 1.06 -28.54 12.73
N GLY A 128 2.04 -28.53 13.63
CA GLY A 128 2.93 -27.39 13.87
C GLY A 128 3.92 -27.11 12.74
N SER A 129 4.10 -28.03 11.79
CA SER A 129 5.07 -27.92 10.68
C SER A 129 4.56 -27.10 9.48
N TRP A 130 3.39 -26.47 9.56
CA TRP A 130 2.79 -25.69 8.45
C TRP A 130 3.72 -24.60 7.87
N TRP A 131 4.60 -24.01 8.70
CA TRP A 131 5.61 -23.03 8.28
C TRP A 131 6.65 -23.58 7.28
N LYS A 132 6.90 -24.90 7.29
CA LYS A 132 7.78 -25.57 6.33
C LYS A 132 7.22 -25.56 4.89
N LEU A 133 5.93 -25.26 4.73
CA LEU A 133 5.26 -25.21 3.43
C LEU A 133 5.47 -23.88 2.68
N TRP A 134 6.30 -22.96 3.19
CA TRP A 134 6.61 -21.71 2.50
C TRP A 134 7.14 -21.88 1.04
N PRO A 135 7.83 -22.97 0.64
CA PRO A 135 8.23 -23.14 -0.76
C PRO A 135 7.05 -23.21 -1.73
N LEU A 136 5.83 -23.51 -1.25
CA LEU A 136 4.62 -23.47 -2.05
C LEU A 136 4.32 -22.07 -2.61
N PHE A 137 4.77 -20.99 -1.96
CA PHE A 137 4.63 -19.64 -2.50
C PHE A 137 5.41 -19.48 -3.81
N ILE A 138 6.63 -20.02 -3.88
CA ILE A 138 7.47 -19.98 -5.09
C ILE A 138 6.80 -20.81 -6.20
N ILE A 139 6.34 -22.01 -5.87
CA ILE A 139 5.65 -22.90 -6.81
C ILE A 139 4.38 -22.23 -7.35
N ALA A 140 3.59 -21.59 -6.49
CA ALA A 140 2.40 -20.86 -6.89
C ALA A 140 2.70 -19.68 -7.83
N ILE A 141 3.78 -18.93 -7.56
CA ILE A 141 4.24 -17.85 -8.46
C ILE A 141 4.63 -18.42 -9.82
N ALA A 142 5.34 -19.54 -9.85
CA ALA A 142 5.74 -20.21 -11.09
C ALA A 142 4.51 -20.66 -11.91
N ILE A 143 3.55 -21.35 -11.29
CA ILE A 143 2.32 -21.81 -11.96
C ILE A 143 1.49 -20.62 -12.46
N ASN A 144 1.31 -19.60 -11.64
CA ASN A 144 0.56 -18.39 -12.02
C ASN A 144 1.25 -17.60 -13.13
N ARG A 145 2.58 -17.70 -13.27
CA ARG A 145 3.32 -17.12 -14.40
C ARG A 145 3.08 -17.90 -15.68
N VAL A 146 3.11 -19.23 -15.63
CA VAL A 146 2.87 -20.09 -16.81
C VAL A 146 1.48 -19.86 -17.40
N GLY A 147 0.45 -19.68 -16.56
CA GLY A 147 -0.91 -19.38 -17.03
C GLY A 147 -1.11 -17.98 -17.62
N ARG A 148 -0.11 -17.08 -17.49
CA ARG A 148 -0.19 -15.70 -17.97
C ARG A 148 0.91 -15.51 -19.02
N ASN A 149 0.57 -15.70 -20.30
CA ASN A 149 1.43 -15.46 -21.48
C ASN A 149 1.86 -13.98 -21.63
N LYS A 150 2.45 -13.38 -20.60
CA LYS A 150 3.06 -12.06 -20.63
C LYS A 150 4.56 -12.26 -20.51
N PRO A 151 5.32 -12.02 -21.59
CA PRO A 151 6.77 -12.15 -21.54
C PRO A 151 7.30 -11.19 -20.47
N ILE A 152 8.25 -11.68 -19.67
CA ILE A 152 8.96 -10.86 -18.69
C ILE A 152 9.80 -9.87 -19.50
N LYS A 153 9.36 -8.62 -19.59
CA LYS A 153 10.19 -7.54 -20.12
C LYS A 153 11.19 -7.16 -19.04
N ILE A 154 12.31 -7.87 -18.99
CA ILE A 154 13.48 -7.44 -18.23
C ILE A 154 14.23 -6.48 -19.16
N SER A 155 13.84 -5.20 -19.13
CA SER A 155 14.66 -4.17 -19.76
C SER A 155 15.83 -3.90 -18.82
N ILE A 156 16.92 -4.64 -18.99
CA ILE A 156 18.22 -4.26 -18.43
C ILE A 156 18.73 -3.11 -19.28
N SER A 157 18.39 -1.88 -18.90
CA SER A 157 19.07 -0.70 -19.44
C SER A 157 20.41 -0.59 -18.73
N ASN A 158 21.40 -1.36 -19.20
CA ASN A 158 22.80 -1.02 -18.97
C ASN A 158 23.16 0.07 -19.99
N GLU A 159 22.69 1.29 -19.74
CA GLU A 159 23.13 2.46 -20.49
C GLU A 159 24.09 3.22 -19.58
N SER A 160 25.35 2.80 -19.59
CA SER A 160 26.46 3.67 -19.18
C SER A 160 26.63 4.73 -20.26
N PRO A 161 26.71 6.03 -19.92
CA PRO A 161 26.86 7.07 -20.92
C PRO A 161 28.31 7.14 -21.41
N ASN A 162 28.42 7.41 -22.71
CA ASN A 162 29.58 7.80 -23.51
C ASN A 162 30.56 6.72 -23.98
N LYS A 163 30.60 6.57 -25.31
CA LYS A 163 31.66 7.18 -26.13
C LYS A 163 31.10 7.58 -27.51
N GLU A 164 31.32 8.86 -27.84
CA GLU A 164 31.63 9.41 -29.15
C GLU A 164 30.94 8.81 -30.39
N GLU A 165 30.06 9.59 -31.03
CA GLU A 165 30.09 9.71 -32.48
C GLU A 165 29.64 11.11 -32.91
N ALA A 166 30.51 11.73 -33.69
CA ALA A 166 30.47 13.11 -34.12
C ALA A 166 29.44 13.34 -35.24
N SER A 167 28.79 14.51 -35.17
CA SER A 167 28.35 15.36 -36.29
C SER A 167 28.32 14.76 -37.69
N GLN A 168 27.12 14.65 -38.28
CA GLN A 168 26.89 15.15 -39.64
C GLN A 168 25.54 15.87 -39.75
N ILE A 169 25.64 17.05 -40.36
CA ILE A 169 24.59 18.03 -40.64
C ILE A 169 23.74 17.52 -41.81
N GLY A 170 22.41 17.59 -41.69
CA GLY A 170 21.47 17.43 -42.79
C GLY A 170 20.26 18.33 -42.57
N PHE A 171 20.25 19.46 -43.30
CA PHE A 171 19.11 20.38 -43.38
C PHE A 171 17.98 19.73 -44.20
N GLU A 172 16.78 19.64 -43.63
CA GLU A 172 15.55 19.66 -44.44
C GLU A 172 14.45 20.40 -43.68
N ASN A 173 13.93 21.46 -44.32
CA ASN A 173 12.89 22.34 -43.80
C ASN A 173 11.52 21.83 -44.24
N GLN A 174 10.61 21.50 -43.31
CA GLN A 174 9.15 21.52 -43.57
C GLN A 174 8.35 21.94 -42.31
N PRO A 175 7.17 22.57 -42.49
CA PRO A 175 6.68 23.60 -41.57
C PRO A 175 5.71 23.12 -40.47
N PHE A 176 5.74 23.90 -39.39
CA PHE A 176 4.69 24.30 -38.44
C PHE A 176 3.39 23.45 -38.37
N GLY A 177 3.24 22.76 -37.23
CA GLY A 177 2.01 22.09 -36.81
C GLY A 177 2.12 21.64 -35.35
N GLU A 178 2.35 22.59 -34.43
CA GLU A 178 2.58 22.31 -33.02
C GLU A 178 1.28 21.93 -32.30
N LYS A 179 0.98 20.62 -32.27
CA LYS A 179 0.28 20.01 -31.14
C LYS A 179 1.36 19.47 -30.22
N ILE A 180 1.66 20.16 -29.11
CA ILE A 180 2.45 19.62 -28.00
C ILE A 180 1.65 18.46 -27.39
N LEU A 181 1.74 17.29 -28.01
CA LEU A 181 1.41 16.03 -27.38
C LEU A 181 2.50 15.77 -26.36
N GLN A 182 2.20 16.12 -25.10
CA GLN A 182 2.88 15.65 -23.89
C GLN A 182 3.28 14.19 -24.09
N LYS A 183 4.54 13.96 -24.49
CA LYS A 183 5.13 12.63 -24.63
C LYS A 183 5.27 12.11 -23.21
N LYS A 184 4.19 11.48 -22.73
CA LYS A 184 4.16 10.78 -21.45
C LYS A 184 5.32 9.79 -21.47
N ASN A 185 6.42 10.12 -20.80
CA ASN A 185 7.56 9.23 -20.64
C ASN A 185 7.03 7.96 -20.01
N LYS A 186 6.88 6.94 -20.85
CA LYS A 186 6.39 5.62 -20.44
C LYS A 186 7.57 4.96 -19.75
N MET A 187 7.79 5.30 -18.48
CA MET A 187 8.84 4.73 -17.67
C MET A 187 8.68 3.20 -17.65
N ASN A 188 9.69 2.52 -18.16
CA ASN A 188 9.78 1.07 -18.12
C ASN A 188 9.99 0.67 -16.64
N LYS A 189 8.94 0.14 -16.00
CA LYS A 189 8.99 -0.42 -14.66
C LYS A 189 9.69 -1.79 -14.72
N GLY A 190 11.01 -1.79 -14.95
CA GLY A 190 11.84 -2.96 -14.68
C GLY A 190 11.97 -3.14 -13.17
N PHE A 191 11.86 -4.37 -12.68
CA PHE A 191 12.29 -4.70 -11.32
C PHE A 191 13.82 -4.84 -11.35
N ILE A 192 14.55 -3.92 -10.74
CA ILE A 192 16.00 -4.07 -10.54
C ILE A 192 16.20 -4.75 -9.17
N VAL A 193 17.10 -5.71 -9.12
CA VAL A 193 17.51 -6.41 -7.89
C VAL A 193 19.01 -6.22 -7.78
N GLY A 194 19.46 -5.58 -6.69
CA GLY A 194 20.87 -5.24 -6.48
C GLY A 194 21.05 -3.86 -5.84
N ASP A 195 22.24 -3.64 -5.29
CA ASP A 195 22.60 -2.38 -4.64
C ASP A 195 22.92 -1.31 -5.70
N ILE A 196 22.39 -0.11 -5.48
CA ILE A 196 22.58 1.03 -6.37
C ILE A 196 23.45 2.06 -5.66
N ARG A 197 24.59 2.39 -6.25
CA ARG A 197 25.56 3.32 -5.67
C ARG A 197 25.94 4.41 -6.66
N PHE A 198 25.61 5.65 -6.31
CA PHE A 198 26.04 6.85 -7.01
C PHE A 198 26.99 7.65 -6.12
N SER A 199 28.30 7.48 -6.35
CA SER A 199 29.34 8.16 -5.57
C SER A 199 30.59 8.53 -6.36
N GLU A 200 30.55 8.36 -7.68
CA GLU A 200 31.65 8.74 -8.58
C GLU A 200 31.74 10.26 -8.66
N PRO A 201 32.92 10.88 -8.78
CA PRO A 201 33.02 12.33 -8.94
C PRO A 201 32.33 12.83 -10.21
N ASN A 202 31.62 13.96 -10.11
CA ASN A 202 30.97 14.66 -11.23
C ASN A 202 29.96 13.81 -12.01
N TRP A 203 29.30 12.86 -11.34
CA TRP A 203 28.24 12.07 -11.94
C TRP A 203 27.03 12.96 -12.28
N PRO A 204 26.46 12.90 -13.50
CA PRO A 204 25.35 13.75 -13.88
C PRO A 204 24.09 13.34 -13.11
N LEU A 205 23.49 14.28 -12.40
CA LEU A 205 22.22 14.05 -11.73
C LEU A 205 21.09 14.16 -12.75
N GLU A 206 20.37 13.07 -12.95
CA GLU A 206 19.20 13.02 -13.83
C GLU A 206 17.91 12.71 -13.07
N THR A 207 16.80 13.05 -13.71
CA THR A 207 15.48 12.62 -13.23
C THR A 207 15.41 11.11 -13.24
N MET A 208 15.11 10.50 -12.10
CA MET A 208 15.07 9.04 -11.98
C MET A 208 13.84 8.58 -11.19
N ASN A 209 13.30 7.43 -11.61
CA ASN A 209 12.26 6.73 -10.90
C ASN A 209 12.72 5.28 -10.67
N LEU A 210 13.13 4.97 -9.45
CA LEU A 210 13.71 3.70 -9.06
C LEU A 210 12.63 2.85 -8.38
N TYR A 211 12.34 1.68 -8.95
CA TYR A 211 11.33 0.74 -8.42
C TYR A 211 11.95 -0.65 -8.23
N ASN A 212 12.41 -0.95 -7.01
CA ASN A 212 13.10 -2.22 -6.73
C ASN A 212 12.46 -2.98 -5.57
N ALA A 213 12.59 -4.31 -5.61
CA ALA A 213 12.05 -5.17 -4.55
C ALA A 213 13.00 -5.26 -3.34
N ILE A 214 14.33 -5.36 -3.58
CA ILE A 214 15.34 -5.63 -2.55
C ILE A 214 16.69 -5.00 -2.96
N GLY A 215 17.30 -4.19 -2.10
CA GLY A 215 18.66 -3.65 -2.29
C GLY A 215 18.90 -2.33 -1.54
N ASP A 216 20.18 -2.02 -1.31
CA ASP A 216 20.58 -0.78 -0.65
C ASP A 216 20.83 0.35 -1.66
N TYR A 217 20.50 1.58 -1.28
CA TYR A 217 20.71 2.77 -2.09
C TYR A 217 21.71 3.69 -1.41
N TYR A 218 22.77 4.05 -2.12
CA TYR A 218 23.72 5.05 -1.65
C TYR A 218 23.89 6.16 -2.68
N PHE A 219 23.48 7.38 -2.30
CA PHE A 219 23.66 8.58 -3.11
C PHE A 219 24.57 9.57 -2.39
N ASP A 220 25.63 10.00 -3.06
CA ASP A 220 26.49 11.08 -2.62
C ASP A 220 26.28 12.30 -3.53
N PHE A 221 25.30 13.13 -3.18
CA PHE A 221 24.99 14.35 -3.95
C PHE A 221 26.08 15.41 -3.81
N SER A 222 27.01 15.29 -2.84
CA SER A 222 28.16 16.20 -2.75
C SER A 222 29.11 16.06 -3.94
N LYS A 223 29.05 14.93 -4.66
CA LYS A 223 29.85 14.62 -5.85
C LYS A 223 29.06 14.73 -7.15
N ALA A 224 27.77 15.05 -7.07
CA ALA A 224 26.89 15.10 -8.23
C ALA A 224 27.06 16.40 -9.02
N PHE A 225 26.95 16.31 -10.34
CA PHE A 225 26.72 17.47 -11.19
C PHE A 225 25.22 17.72 -11.27
N ILE A 226 24.77 18.82 -10.66
CA ILE A 226 23.34 19.14 -10.55
C ILE A 226 22.97 20.08 -11.71
N PRO A 227 22.06 19.67 -12.61
CA PRO A 227 21.65 20.49 -13.74
C PRO A 227 20.79 21.69 -13.28
N GLU A 228 20.60 22.65 -14.19
CA GLU A 228 19.63 23.73 -13.97
C GLU A 228 18.19 23.18 -13.95
N GLY A 229 17.37 23.77 -13.09
CA GLY A 229 15.99 23.39 -12.85
C GLY A 229 15.78 22.49 -11.63
N GLU A 230 14.55 21.97 -11.54
CA GLU A 230 14.16 20.98 -10.53
C GLU A 230 14.45 19.58 -11.06
N THR A 231 15.25 18.80 -10.31
CA THR A 231 15.54 17.40 -10.64
C THR A 231 14.75 16.46 -9.72
N PRO A 232 13.64 15.86 -10.20
CA PRO A 232 12.85 14.93 -9.41
C PRO A 232 13.48 13.52 -9.33
N ILE A 233 13.49 12.97 -8.12
CA ILE A 233 14.02 11.64 -7.80
C ILE A 233 12.95 10.91 -6.99
N ASP A 234 12.36 9.87 -7.59
CA ASP A 234 11.39 9.00 -6.94
C ASP A 234 12.03 7.63 -6.66
N ILE A 235 12.02 7.19 -5.41
CA ILE A 235 12.50 5.87 -4.99
C ILE A 235 11.35 5.13 -4.31
N SER A 236 11.00 3.97 -4.85
CA SER A 236 9.94 3.09 -4.33
C SER A 236 10.48 1.68 -4.12
N GLY A 237 10.54 1.24 -2.86
CA GLY A 237 11.16 -0.03 -2.45
C GLY A 237 10.28 -0.90 -1.55
N TRP A 238 10.48 -2.22 -1.60
CA TRP A 238 9.90 -3.13 -0.60
C TRP A 238 10.82 -3.27 0.62
N ILE A 239 12.06 -3.71 0.45
CA ILE A 239 13.01 -3.97 1.55
C ILE A 239 14.37 -3.36 1.21
N GLY A 240 14.97 -2.58 2.12
CA GLY A 240 16.36 -2.08 1.96
C GLY A 240 16.66 -0.79 2.72
N ASP A 241 17.95 -0.46 2.82
CA ASP A 241 18.43 0.79 3.43
C ASP A 241 18.69 1.87 2.38
N VAL A 242 18.22 3.08 2.64
CA VAL A 242 18.44 4.25 1.77
C VAL A 242 19.34 5.24 2.49
N LYS A 243 20.57 5.40 2.02
CA LYS A 243 21.55 6.33 2.55
C LYS A 243 21.86 7.43 1.55
N MET A 244 21.70 8.68 1.96
CA MET A 244 21.98 9.83 1.12
C MET A 244 22.82 10.87 1.85
N ILE A 245 23.72 11.50 1.11
CA ILE A 245 24.54 12.62 1.56
C ILE A 245 24.17 13.83 0.69
N ILE A 246 23.72 14.91 1.34
CA ILE A 246 23.29 16.15 0.68
C ILE A 246 24.22 17.28 1.14
N PRO A 247 24.88 18.02 0.23
CA PRO A 247 25.73 19.14 0.62
C PRO A 247 24.89 20.29 1.19
N GLU A 248 25.42 21.05 2.15
CA GLU A 248 24.65 22.10 2.86
C GLU A 248 24.03 23.16 1.94
N ASN A 249 24.73 23.52 0.86
CA ASN A 249 24.32 24.58 -0.07
C ASN A 249 23.40 24.10 -1.20
N LEU A 250 22.81 22.90 -1.08
CA LEU A 250 21.90 22.36 -2.08
C LEU A 250 20.45 22.48 -1.63
N PRO A 251 19.64 23.29 -2.33
CA PRO A 251 18.21 23.39 -2.05
C PRO A 251 17.47 22.08 -2.38
N VAL A 252 16.71 21.59 -1.41
CA VAL A 252 16.02 20.28 -1.48
C VAL A 252 14.62 20.32 -0.90
N GLU A 253 13.72 19.60 -1.55
CA GLU A 253 12.45 19.15 -1.00
C GLU A 253 12.52 17.65 -0.83
N ILE A 254 12.19 17.16 0.35
CA ILE A 254 12.36 15.76 0.75
C ILE A 254 11.05 15.26 1.36
N THR A 255 10.52 14.18 0.78
CA THR A 255 9.40 13.41 1.34
C THR A 255 9.87 11.98 1.57
N LEU A 256 9.85 11.53 2.82
CA LEU A 256 10.27 10.19 3.23
C LEU A 256 9.08 9.46 3.84
N LYS A 257 8.86 8.21 3.43
CA LYS A 257 7.81 7.35 3.94
C LYS A 257 8.36 5.95 4.16
N VAL A 258 8.26 5.46 5.39
CA VAL A 258 8.57 4.07 5.75
C VAL A 258 7.36 3.43 6.43
N GLN A 259 6.96 2.24 5.98
CA GLN A 259 5.83 1.54 6.61
C GLN A 259 6.24 0.78 7.87
N VAL A 260 7.47 0.25 7.96
CA VAL A 260 8.04 -0.40 9.15
C VAL A 260 9.55 -0.10 9.18
N GLY A 261 10.03 0.63 10.18
CA GLY A 261 11.45 0.97 10.34
C GLY A 261 11.68 2.41 10.77
N ASP A 262 12.92 2.89 10.65
CA ASP A 262 13.35 4.20 11.17
C ASP A 262 13.68 5.19 10.05
N ILE A 263 13.36 6.47 10.28
CA ILE A 263 13.81 7.58 9.45
C ILE A 263 14.73 8.48 10.26
N LYS A 264 15.90 8.79 9.70
CA LYS A 264 16.79 9.84 10.18
C LYS A 264 17.05 10.84 9.06
N LEU A 265 16.46 12.04 9.17
CA LEU A 265 16.72 13.15 8.28
C LEU A 265 17.52 14.22 9.02
N PHE A 266 18.78 14.40 8.63
CA PHE A 266 19.70 15.32 9.30
C PHE A 266 19.78 14.99 10.81
N ASP A 267 19.48 15.96 11.67
CA ASP A 267 19.40 15.78 13.13
C ASP A 267 18.01 15.37 13.61
N GLN A 268 17.03 15.27 12.72
CA GLN A 268 15.67 14.83 13.05
C GLN A 268 15.58 13.30 12.95
N LYS A 269 15.11 12.66 14.02
CA LYS A 269 14.84 11.21 14.06
C LYS A 269 13.36 11.00 14.31
N SER A 270 12.75 10.06 13.58
CA SER A 270 11.44 9.50 13.91
C SER A 270 11.57 7.99 14.13
N ALA A 271 10.96 7.52 15.22
CA ALA A 271 10.97 6.12 15.68
C ALA A 271 9.53 5.64 15.91
N ASP A 272 8.70 5.70 14.88
CA ASP A 272 7.30 5.25 14.94
C ASP A 272 7.04 4.11 13.94
N LEU A 273 6.07 3.25 14.27
CA LEU A 273 5.69 2.05 13.51
C LEU A 273 5.29 2.34 12.06
N ARG A 274 4.92 3.59 11.73
CA ARG A 274 4.72 4.08 10.37
C ARG A 274 5.18 5.54 10.30
N SER A 275 6.43 5.74 9.88
CA SER A 275 7.06 7.07 9.89
C SER A 275 6.97 7.74 8.52
N GLU A 276 6.48 8.98 8.48
CA GLU A 276 6.47 9.86 7.32
C GLU A 276 7.09 11.20 7.73
N LEU A 277 7.99 11.73 6.91
CA LEU A 277 8.73 12.96 7.22
C LEU A 277 8.84 13.82 5.97
N TYR A 278 8.54 15.10 6.13
CA TYR A 278 8.62 16.10 5.07
C TYR A 278 9.57 17.21 5.48
N TYR A 279 10.43 17.63 4.57
CA TYR A 279 11.34 18.76 4.74
C TYR A 279 11.48 19.53 3.44
N ARG A 280 11.57 20.85 3.53
CA ARG A 280 11.88 21.72 2.41
C ARG A 280 12.88 22.79 2.87
N SER A 281 13.93 23.03 2.10
CA SER A 281 14.87 24.12 2.37
C SER A 281 14.21 25.49 2.15
N PRO A 282 14.56 26.54 2.92
CA PRO A 282 13.98 27.87 2.76
C PRO A 282 14.15 28.46 1.35
N GLU A 283 15.30 28.20 0.72
CA GLU A 283 15.67 28.76 -0.59
C GLU A 283 15.08 27.99 -1.77
N TYR A 284 14.31 26.92 -1.51
CA TYR A 284 13.88 25.96 -2.53
C TYR A 284 13.10 26.60 -3.70
N GLU A 285 12.23 27.57 -3.41
CA GLU A 285 11.38 28.18 -4.44
C GLU A 285 12.17 29.08 -5.41
N LEU A 286 13.21 29.76 -4.90
CA LEU A 286 14.00 30.74 -5.65
C LEU A 286 15.26 30.14 -6.28
N ALA A 287 15.64 28.93 -5.88
CA ALA A 287 16.83 28.26 -6.37
C ALA A 287 16.72 27.88 -7.86
N SER A 288 17.76 28.20 -8.63
CA SER A 288 17.86 27.78 -10.04
C SER A 288 18.20 26.29 -10.18
N LYS A 289 18.97 25.73 -9.23
CA LYS A 289 19.30 24.30 -9.12
C LYS A 289 18.70 23.72 -7.84
N LYS A 290 17.85 22.70 -7.97
CA LYS A 290 17.19 22.09 -6.81
C LYS A 290 16.80 20.63 -7.05
N ILE A 291 16.67 19.88 -5.96
CA ILE A 291 16.27 18.46 -6.00
C ILE A 291 14.94 18.26 -5.29
N LYS A 292 14.02 17.56 -5.97
CA LYS A 292 12.77 17.07 -5.38
C LYS A 292 12.90 15.57 -5.14
N LEU A 293 13.01 15.18 -3.87
CA LEU A 293 13.26 13.80 -3.47
C LEU A 293 12.01 13.19 -2.81
N ASN A 294 11.60 12.04 -3.30
CA ASN A 294 10.48 11.27 -2.75
C ASN A 294 10.90 9.81 -2.57
N VAL A 295 10.93 9.34 -1.31
CA VAL A 295 11.40 8.00 -0.95
C VAL A 295 10.29 7.27 -0.20
N ASN A 296 9.83 6.15 -0.75
CA ASN A 296 8.77 5.33 -0.18
C ASN A 296 9.23 3.87 -0.07
N VAL A 297 9.49 3.41 1.15
CA VAL A 297 9.97 2.06 1.44
C VAL A 297 8.97 1.33 2.35
N LYS A 298 8.75 0.03 2.13
CA LYS A 298 7.88 -0.75 3.02
C LYS A 298 8.57 -1.12 4.33
N ILE A 299 9.76 -1.73 4.26
CA ILE A 299 10.51 -2.20 5.42
C ILE A 299 11.98 -1.79 5.27
N GLY A 300 12.57 -1.09 6.23
CA GLY A 300 13.99 -0.71 6.19
C GLY A 300 14.29 0.61 6.90
N SER A 301 15.49 1.15 6.70
CA SER A 301 15.87 2.45 7.27
C SER A 301 16.20 3.48 6.20
N ILE A 302 15.81 4.73 6.45
CA ILE A 302 16.15 5.86 5.59
C ILE A 302 17.05 6.81 6.38
N ARG A 303 18.27 7.05 5.90
CA ARG A 303 19.23 7.97 6.53
C ARG A 303 19.74 8.98 5.52
N ILE A 304 19.39 10.24 5.75
CA ILE A 304 19.87 11.38 4.96
C ILE A 304 20.70 12.27 5.88
N SER A 305 21.91 12.62 5.47
CA SER A 305 22.86 13.43 6.25
C SER A 305 23.36 14.63 5.45
N ARG A 306 23.68 15.73 6.15
CA ARG A 306 24.35 16.88 5.56
C ARG A 306 25.86 16.80 5.72
N VAL A 307 26.57 17.35 4.75
CA VAL A 307 28.04 17.53 4.73
C VAL A 307 28.41 18.87 4.14
#